data_AF-A0A7V6GNG4-F1
#
_entry.id   AF-A0A7V6GNG4-F1
#
_cell.length_a   1.000
_cell.length_b   1.000
_cell.length_c   1.000
_cell.angle_alpha   90.00
_cell.angle_beta   90.00
_cell.angle_gamma   90.00
#
_symmetry.space_group_name_H-M   'P 1'
#
loop_
_entity.id
_entity.type
_entity.pdbx_description
1 polymer ?
#
loop_
_entity_poly.entity_id
_entity_poly.type
_entity_poly.pdbx_seq_one_letter_code
_entity_poly.pdbx_strand_id
1 'polypeptide(L)' 'MATIKDVAKLAGVSISTASLALNDLPNVSKKTKAKVLKAAEELGYH' A
#
# COMPACT_ATOMS: atom_id res chain seq x y z
N MET A 1 -11.11 4.59 10.22
CA MET A 1 -10.45 3.28 10.16
C MET A 1 -10.04 3.06 8.72
N ALA A 2 -8.80 3.38 8.38
CA ALA A 2 -8.31 3.15 7.02
C ALA A 2 -8.25 1.65 6.77
N THR A 3 -8.70 1.21 5.59
CA THR A 3 -8.58 -0.19 5.19
C THR A 3 -7.48 -0.33 4.15
N ILE A 4 -6.95 -1.54 3.99
CA ILE A 4 -5.97 -1.82 2.94
C ILE A 4 -6.51 -1.53 1.53
N LYS A 5 -7.85 -1.50 1.39
CA LYS A 5 -8.58 -1.11 0.18
C LYS A 5 -8.42 0.38 -0.12
N ASP A 6 -8.49 1.23 0.89
CA ASP A 6 -8.26 2.68 0.77
C ASP A 6 -6.80 2.95 0.44
N VAL A 7 -5.88 2.28 1.12
CA VAL A 7 -4.43 2.38 0.85
C VAL A 7 -4.14 1.97 -0.60
N ALA A 8 -4.72 0.87 -1.08
CA ALA A 8 -4.57 0.43 -2.46
C ALA A 8 -5.12 1.47 -3.45
N LYS A 9 -6.30 2.03 -3.17
CA LYS A 9 -6.95 3.03 -4.02
C LYS A 9 -6.15 4.33 -4.09
N LEU A 10 -5.58 4.79 -2.97
CA LEU A 10 -4.79 6.01 -2.87
C LEU A 10 -3.39 5.84 -3.49
N ALA A 11 -2.76 4.68 -3.29
CA ALA A 11 -1.49 4.35 -3.94
C ALA A 11 -1.63 4.04 -5.45
N GLY A 12 -2.86 3.83 -5.95
CA GLY A 12 -3.15 3.50 -7.34
C GLY A 12 -2.73 2.07 -7.70
N VAL A 13 -2.90 1.13 -6.77
CA VAL A 13 -2.50 -0.28 -6.92
C VAL A 13 -3.66 -1.22 -6.59
N SER A 14 -3.54 -2.49 -6.95
CA SER A 14 -4.48 -3.52 -6.54
C SER A 14 -4.37 -3.81 -5.04
N ILE A 15 -5.45 -4.27 -4.43
CA ILE A 15 -5.49 -4.69 -3.02
C ILE A 15 -4.40 -5.73 -2.73
N SER A 16 -4.21 -6.69 -3.65
CA SER A 16 -3.15 -7.69 -3.61
C SER A 16 -1.76 -7.03 -3.57
N THR A 17 -1.53 -6.02 -4.40
CA THR A 17 -0.26 -5.25 -4.44
C THR A 17 -0.03 -4.45 -3.17
N ALA A 18 -1.07 -3.83 -2.61
CA ALA A 18 -0.96 -3.14 -1.31
C ALA A 18 -0.64 -4.13 -0.19
N SER A 19 -1.27 -5.31 -0.18
CA SER A 19 -0.97 -6.39 0.76
C SER A 19 0.46 -6.90 0.59
N LEU A 20 0.91 -7.15 -0.64
CA LEU A 20 2.29 -7.55 -0.94
C LEU A 20 3.30 -6.48 -0.49
N ALA A 21 2.98 -5.20 -0.68
CA ALA A 21 3.84 -4.09 -0.30
C ALA A 21 3.94 -3.91 1.22
N LEU A 22 2.83 -4.07 1.94
CA LEU A 22 2.77 -4.05 3.41
C LEU A 22 3.48 -5.25 4.03
N ASN A 23 3.44 -6.41 3.36
CA ASN A 23 4.15 -7.63 3.79
C ASN A 23 5.63 -7.69 3.31
N ASP A 24 6.18 -6.60 2.78
CA ASP A 24 7.57 -6.53 2.30
C ASP A 24 7.93 -7.60 1.24
N LEU A 25 6.94 -8.01 0.42
CA LEU A 25 7.16 -9.07 -0.56
C LEU A 25 7.89 -8.55 -1.81
N PRO A 26 8.82 -9.34 -2.37
CA PRO A 26 9.67 -8.93 -3.50
C PRO A 26 8.91 -8.71 -4.81
N ASN A 27 7.61 -9.04 -4.84
CA ASN A 27 6.74 -8.92 -6.00
C ASN A 27 6.23 -7.48 -6.24
N VAL A 28 6.67 -6.51 -5.43
CA VAL A 28 6.32 -5.10 -5.56
C VAL A 28 7.57 -4.28 -5.84
N SER A 29 7.55 -3.53 -6.94
CA SER A 29 8.64 -2.62 -7.28
C SER A 29 8.85 -1.58 -6.17
N LYS A 30 10.10 -1.22 -5.87
CA LYS A 30 10.45 -0.24 -4.81
C LYS A 30 9.64 1.05 -4.92
N LYS A 31 9.38 1.50 -6.16
CA LYS A 31 8.58 2.70 -6.46
C LYS A 31 7.13 2.57 -6.00
N THR A 32 6.54 1.40 -6.20
CA THR A 32 5.17 1.07 -5.80
C THR A 32 5.08 0.88 -4.29
N LYS A 33 6.05 0.20 -3.68
CA LYS A 33 6.15 0.05 -2.23
C LYS A 33 6.22 1.40 -1.51
N ALA A 34 7.04 2.34 -2.01
CA ALA A 34 7.11 3.69 -1.48
C ALA A 34 5.77 4.46 -1.58
N LYS A 35 5.02 4.29 -2.67
CA LYS A 35 3.67 4.86 -2.80
C LYS A 35 2.69 4.26 -1.78
N VAL A 36 2.71 2.95 -1.59
CA VAL A 36 1.84 2.25 -0.63
C VAL A 36 2.16 2.67 0.80
N LEU A 37 3.44 2.75 1.17
CA LEU A 37 3.88 3.24 2.48
C LEU A 37 3.41 4.67 2.74
N LYS A 38 3.63 5.59 1.79
CA LYS A 38 3.10 6.95 1.88
C LYS A 38 1.59 6.99 2.02
N ALA A 39 0.88 6.18 1.22
CA ALA A 39 -0.57 6.10 1.28
C ALA A 39 -1.07 5.57 2.64
N ALA A 40 -0.39 4.58 3.20
CA ALA A 40 -0.71 4.02 4.51
C ALA A 40 -0.47 5.04 5.63
N GLU A 41 0.63 5.80 5.59
CA GLU A 41 0.90 6.91 6.51
C GLU A 41 -0.15 8.02 6.39
N GLU A 42 -0.45 8.49 5.17
CA GLU A 42 -1.44 9.55 4.91
C GLU A 42 -2.85 9.16 5.39
N LEU A 43 -3.21 7.90 5.23
CA LEU A 43 -4.51 7.38 5.67
C LEU A 43 -4.56 7.06 7.17
N GLY A 44 -3.43 7.13 7.88
CA GLY A 44 -3.36 6.74 9.29
C GLY A 44 -3.72 5.26 9.49
N TYR A 45 -3.27 4.40 8.57
CA TYR A 45 -3.43 2.95 8.71
C TYR A 45 -2.58 2.48 9.90
N HIS A 46 -3.24 2.10 11.00
CA HIS A 46 -2.65 1.54 12.21
C HIS A 46 -3.24 0.15 12.47
#